data_AF-A0AAU8ZQ57-F1
#
_entry.id   AF-A0AAU8ZQ57-F1
#
_cell.length_a   1.000
_cell.length_b   1.000
_cell.length_c   1.000
_cell.angle_alpha   90.00
_cell.angle_beta   90.00
_cell.angle_gamma   90.00
#
_symmetry.space_group_name_H-M   'P 1'
#
loop_
_entity.id
_entity.type
_entity.pdbx_description
1 polymer ?
#
loop_
_entity_poly.entity_id
_entity_poly.type
_entity_poly.pdbx_seq_one_letter_code
_entity_poly.pdbx_strand_id
1 'polypeptide(L)'
;MTESGSQIPFFSFHHGKTLKLINNNLIIYRRQKMVQGQCLCGKVTVSVPKPVHDVSVCHCGMCRKWNGAPFMSVDCGSDVTLSGEEYITRYHSSEWGDRCFCRACGTHLFYYLKPADQYYVSAALLGETTESRLSMQIYTDSKPAYYNFAEKTPMLTEQDILAMFEAK
;
A
#
# COMPACT_ATOMS: atom_id res chain seq x y z
N MET A 1 -36.71 17.68 36.23
CA MET A 1 -35.54 18.35 36.82
C MET A 1 -34.96 17.34 37.81
N THR A 2 -33.80 16.71 37.65
CA THR A 2 -32.57 17.01 36.90
C THR A 2 -31.76 15.71 36.71
N GLU A 3 -31.23 15.54 35.50
CA GLU A 3 -29.93 14.98 35.09
C GLU A 3 -29.37 13.68 35.71
N SER A 4 -29.44 12.60 34.93
CA SER A 4 -28.55 11.44 35.01
C SER A 4 -27.22 11.74 34.30
N GLY A 5 -26.16 12.00 35.06
CA GLY A 5 -24.80 12.10 34.53
C GLY A 5 -24.25 10.75 34.10
N SER A 6 -24.09 10.53 32.79
CA SER A 6 -23.28 9.43 32.27
C SER A 6 -21.81 9.84 32.27
N GLN A 7 -20.99 9.17 33.11
CA GLN A 7 -19.55 9.34 33.13
C GLN A 7 -18.94 8.77 31.85
N ILE A 8 -18.27 9.63 31.09
CA ILE A 8 -17.45 9.28 29.92
C ILE A 8 -16.16 8.61 30.44
N PRO A 9 -15.71 7.45 29.91
CA PRO A 9 -14.48 6.84 30.40
C PRO A 9 -13.26 7.63 29.91
N PHE A 10 -12.39 7.91 30.88
CA PHE A 10 -11.14 8.63 30.79
C PHE A 10 -10.15 7.89 29.85
N PHE A 11 -9.80 8.47 28.70
CA PHE A 11 -8.71 7.96 27.85
C PHE A 11 -7.38 8.52 28.35
N SER A 12 -6.70 7.79 29.24
CA SER A 12 -5.31 8.11 29.60
C SER A 12 -4.35 7.42 28.63
N PHE A 13 -3.60 8.23 27.88
CA PHE A 13 -2.63 7.77 26.89
C PHE A 13 -1.27 7.51 27.57
N HIS A 14 -0.95 6.24 27.82
CA HIS A 14 0.40 5.84 28.24
C HIS A 14 1.04 4.90 27.20
N HIS A 15 2.19 5.33 26.65
CA HIS A 15 3.16 4.49 25.96
C HIS A 15 2.65 3.73 24.72
N GLY A 16 1.86 4.36 23.85
CA GLY A 16 1.53 3.80 22.53
C GLY A 16 0.70 2.52 22.55
N LYS A 17 -0.04 2.26 23.62
CA LYS A 17 -0.99 1.14 23.75
C LYS A 17 -2.42 1.67 23.67
N THR A 18 -3.28 1.01 22.92
CA THR A 18 -4.73 1.25 22.97
C THR A 18 -5.33 0.26 23.96
N LEU A 19 -6.09 0.78 24.93
CA LEU A 19 -6.76 -0.02 25.94
C LEU A 19 -8.25 -0.08 25.61
N LYS A 20 -8.82 -1.29 25.56
CA LYS A 20 -10.27 -1.49 25.46
C LYS A 20 -10.71 -2.48 26.53
N LEU A 21 -11.78 -2.13 27.24
CA LEU A 21 -12.45 -3.04 28.17
C LEU A 21 -13.42 -3.91 27.37
N ILE A 22 -13.23 -5.24 27.42
CA ILE A 22 -14.19 -6.22 26.88
C ILE A 22 -14.49 -7.21 28.00
N ASN A 23 -15.76 -7.34 28.39
CA ASN A 23 -16.22 -8.23 29.47
C ASN A 23 -15.43 -8.08 30.78
N ASN A 24 -15.21 -6.84 31.23
CA ASN A 24 -14.39 -6.49 32.42
C ASN A 24 -12.91 -6.91 32.37
N ASN A 25 -12.41 -7.37 31.23
CA ASN A 25 -10.99 -7.64 31.03
C ASN A 25 -10.33 -6.50 30.25
N LEU A 26 -9.16 -6.06 30.75
CA LEU A 26 -8.33 -5.07 30.08
C LEU A 26 -7.58 -5.76 28.94
N ILE A 27 -7.99 -5.50 27.69
CA ILE A 27 -7.24 -5.96 26.52
C ILE A 27 -6.28 -4.85 26.11
N ILE A 28 -4.98 -5.18 26.15
CA ILE A 28 -3.90 -4.30 25.71
C ILE A 28 -3.59 -4.61 24.25
N TYR A 29 -3.98 -3.71 23.34
CA TYR A 29 -3.55 -3.81 21.95
C TYR A 29 -2.19 -3.12 21.80
N ARG A 30 -1.18 -3.86 21.33
CA ARG A 30 0.07 -3.25 20.83
C ARG A 30 -0.32 -2.44 19.60
N ARG A 31 -0.19 -1.12 19.65
CA ARG A 31 -0.39 -0.28 18.46
C ARG A 31 0.70 -0.66 17.46
N GLN A 32 0.29 -1.26 16.35
CA GLN A 32 1.21 -1.61 15.28
C GLN A 32 1.85 -0.31 14.79
N LYS A 33 3.19 -0.26 14.73
CA LYS A 33 3.88 0.93 14.25
C LYS A 33 3.64 1.03 12.75
N MET A 34 2.79 1.98 12.35
CA MET A 34 2.52 2.23 10.94
C MET A 34 3.79 2.72 10.25
N VAL A 35 4.06 2.21 9.04
CA VAL A 35 5.06 2.78 8.14
C VAL A 35 4.40 3.89 7.34
N GLN A 36 5.08 5.04 7.27
CA GLN A 36 4.58 6.22 6.59
C GLN A 36 5.48 6.57 5.42
N GLY A 37 4.85 6.89 4.30
CA GLY A 37 5.50 7.45 3.12
C GLY A 37 4.81 8.72 2.67
N GLN A 38 5.55 9.61 2.03
CA GLN A 38 5.02 10.88 1.53
C GLN A 38 5.35 11.05 0.06
N CYS A 39 4.46 11.73 -0.67
CA CYS A 39 4.79 12.18 -2.02
C CYS A 39 5.94 13.21 -1.98
N LEU A 40 6.56 13.50 -3.14
CA LEU A 40 7.72 14.38 -3.22
C LEU A 40 7.48 15.78 -2.60
N CYS A 41 6.27 16.32 -2.72
CA CYS A 41 5.93 17.61 -2.13
C CYS A 41 5.36 17.55 -0.70
N GLY A 42 5.28 16.36 -0.08
CA GLY A 42 4.79 16.16 1.28
C GLY A 42 3.27 16.32 1.47
N LYS A 43 2.52 16.67 0.41
CA LYS A 43 1.08 16.93 0.50
C LYS A 43 0.22 15.69 0.68
N VAL A 44 0.71 14.53 0.23
CA VAL A 44 0.02 13.26 0.39
C VAL A 44 0.87 12.37 1.27
N THR A 45 0.25 11.82 2.32
CA THR A 45 0.85 10.80 3.18
C THR A 45 0.09 9.50 3.02
N VAL A 46 0.82 8.41 2.86
CA VAL A 46 0.31 7.04 2.86
C VAL A 46 0.84 6.33 4.10
N SER A 47 -0.05 5.79 4.93
CA SER A 47 0.32 5.02 6.12
C SER A 47 -0.17 3.57 6.01
N VAL A 48 0.70 2.61 6.28
CA VAL A 48 0.43 1.17 6.14
C VAL A 48 0.83 0.40 7.42
N PRO A 49 0.13 -0.68 7.78
CA PRO A 49 0.33 -1.39 9.06
C PRO A 49 1.51 -2.37 9.06
N LYS A 50 2.16 -2.57 7.91
CA LYS A 50 3.21 -3.56 7.71
C LYS A 50 4.53 -2.90 7.27
N PRO A 51 5.68 -3.38 7.76
CA PRO A 51 6.97 -2.99 7.21
C PRO A 51 7.13 -3.46 5.76
N VAL A 52 7.98 -2.77 5.01
CA VAL A 52 8.34 -3.11 3.64
C VAL A 52 9.27 -4.33 3.66
N HIS A 53 8.72 -5.54 3.59
CA HIS A 53 9.52 -6.77 3.47
C HIS A 53 9.58 -7.26 2.03
N ASP A 54 8.42 -7.39 1.39
CA ASP A 54 8.29 -7.98 0.06
C ASP A 54 7.91 -6.91 -0.96
N VAL A 55 8.83 -6.61 -1.88
CA VAL A 55 8.59 -5.72 -3.01
C VAL A 55 8.39 -6.55 -4.27
N SER A 56 7.26 -6.34 -4.95
CA SER A 56 6.97 -6.93 -6.25
C SER A 56 7.20 -5.91 -7.36
N VAL A 57 7.57 -6.40 -8.55
CA VAL A 57 7.78 -5.56 -9.73
C VAL A 57 6.84 -5.96 -10.85
N CYS A 58 6.12 -4.98 -11.40
CA CYS A 58 5.31 -5.16 -12.59
C CYS A 58 5.98 -4.53 -13.82
N HIS A 59 6.14 -5.33 -14.86
CA HIS A 59 6.77 -4.92 -16.11
C HIS A 59 5.78 -4.54 -17.22
N CYS A 60 4.46 -4.60 -17.01
CA CYS A 60 3.49 -4.36 -18.07
C CYS A 60 3.59 -2.95 -18.67
N GLY A 61 3.12 -2.79 -19.92
CA GLY A 61 3.22 -1.52 -20.64
C GLY A 61 2.59 -0.33 -19.92
N MET A 62 1.48 -0.54 -19.21
CA MET A 62 0.82 0.51 -18.43
C MET A 62 1.65 0.94 -17.23
N CYS A 63 2.22 -0.01 -16.47
CA CYS A 63 3.10 0.28 -15.35
C CYS A 63 4.34 1.06 -15.82
N ARG A 64 4.92 0.68 -16.96
CA ARG A 64 6.07 1.41 -17.54
C ARG A 64 5.73 2.83 -17.97
N LYS A 65 4.61 3.03 -18.67
CA LYS A 65 4.18 4.36 -19.14
C LYS A 65 3.80 5.27 -17.97
N TRP A 66 3.12 4.72 -16.97
CA TRP A 66 2.75 5.46 -15.77
C TRP A 66 4.00 5.81 -14.97
N ASN A 67 4.81 4.81 -14.60
CA ASN A 67 5.91 5.01 -13.65
C ASN A 67 7.21 5.54 -14.28
N GLY A 68 7.34 5.54 -15.61
CA GLY A 68 8.60 5.81 -16.31
C GLY A 68 9.64 4.68 -16.18
N ALA A 69 9.28 3.59 -15.50
CA ALA A 69 10.12 2.44 -15.15
C ALA A 69 9.19 1.26 -14.80
N PRO A 70 9.70 0.04 -14.54
CA PRO A 70 8.89 -0.97 -13.85
C PRO A 70 8.25 -0.39 -12.59
N PHE A 71 7.02 -0.79 -12.28
CA PHE A 71 6.38 -0.34 -11.05
C PHE A 71 6.77 -1.28 -9.90
N MET A 72 7.45 -0.74 -8.89
CA MET A 72 7.82 -1.45 -7.67
C MET A 72 6.81 -1.15 -6.57
N SER A 73 6.19 -2.18 -6.00
CA SER A 73 5.13 -1.98 -5.02
C SER A 73 5.14 -2.99 -3.89
N VAL A 74 4.57 -2.57 -2.78
CA VAL A 74 4.27 -3.41 -1.61
C VAL A 74 2.76 -3.67 -1.61
N ASP A 75 2.37 -4.93 -1.46
CA ASP A 75 0.98 -5.29 -1.19
C ASP A 75 0.63 -4.90 0.26
N CYS A 76 -0.22 -3.90 0.42
CA CYS A 76 -0.64 -3.37 1.71
C CYS A 76 -2.05 -3.83 2.11
N GLY A 77 -2.72 -4.66 1.31
CA GLY A 77 -4.11 -5.04 1.54
C GLY A 77 -5.04 -3.83 1.50
N SER A 78 -6.13 -3.88 2.28
CA SER A 78 -7.13 -2.80 2.39
C SER A 78 -6.85 -1.81 3.52
N ASP A 79 -5.99 -2.16 4.48
CA ASP A 79 -5.68 -1.32 5.65
C ASP A 79 -4.62 -0.27 5.29
N VAL A 80 -5.03 0.74 4.52
CA VAL A 80 -4.18 1.88 4.14
C VAL A 80 -4.87 3.17 4.56
N THR A 81 -4.18 3.98 5.36
CA THR A 81 -4.65 5.32 5.72
C THR A 81 -4.02 6.36 4.80
N LEU A 82 -4.86 7.22 4.21
CA LEU A 82 -4.44 8.30 3.34
C LEU A 82 -4.66 9.66 4.03
N SER A 83 -3.79 10.62 3.76
CA SER A 83 -3.97 12.02 4.15
C SER A 83 -3.61 12.91 2.98
N GLY A 84 -4.31 14.05 2.84
CA GLY A 84 -4.20 14.91 1.66
C GLY A 84 -4.91 14.33 0.43
N GLU A 85 -6.05 13.65 0.64
CA GLU A 85 -6.83 13.02 -0.44
C GLU A 85 -7.25 14.00 -1.54
N GLU A 86 -7.43 15.27 -1.20
CA GLU A 86 -7.68 16.36 -2.14
C GLU A 86 -6.53 16.62 -3.12
N TYR A 87 -5.34 16.06 -2.85
CA TYR A 87 -4.20 16.07 -3.77
C TYR A 87 -4.01 14.75 -4.52
N ILE A 88 -4.81 13.73 -4.24
CA ILE A 88 -4.77 12.46 -4.94
C ILE A 88 -5.63 12.58 -6.21
N THR A 89 -5.06 12.16 -7.33
CA THR A 89 -5.80 11.90 -8.57
C THR A 89 -5.87 10.40 -8.78
N ARG A 90 -7.07 9.87 -9.02
CA ARG A 90 -7.30 8.48 -9.42
C ARG A 90 -7.53 8.43 -10.93
N TYR A 91 -6.64 7.76 -11.65
CA TYR A 91 -6.83 7.47 -13.07
C TYR A 91 -7.36 6.05 -13.23
N HIS A 92 -8.62 5.92 -13.66
CA HIS A 92 -9.27 4.64 -13.95
C HIS A 92 -8.60 4.00 -15.17
N SER A 93 -7.59 3.16 -14.91
CA SER A 93 -6.69 2.66 -15.94
C SER A 93 -7.19 1.37 -16.60
N SER A 94 -8.08 0.64 -15.92
CA SER A 94 -8.80 -0.52 -16.44
C SER A 94 -10.12 -0.71 -15.67
N GLU A 95 -10.91 -1.69 -16.09
CA GLU A 95 -12.14 -2.08 -15.36
C GLU A 95 -11.84 -2.50 -13.91
N TRP A 96 -10.68 -3.07 -13.63
CA TRP A 96 -10.29 -3.58 -12.31
C TRP A 96 -9.27 -2.72 -11.56
N GLY A 97 -8.67 -1.70 -12.19
CA GLY A 97 -7.48 -1.05 -11.64
C GLY A 97 -7.41 0.47 -11.77
N ASP A 98 -7.19 1.14 -10.64
CA ASP A 98 -6.91 2.58 -10.59
C ASP A 98 -5.42 2.85 -10.34
N ARG A 99 -4.88 3.85 -11.03
CA ARG A 99 -3.51 4.34 -10.83
C ARG A 99 -3.56 5.71 -10.18
N CYS A 100 -3.03 5.82 -8.97
CA CYS A 100 -3.22 6.99 -8.12
C CYS A 100 -1.91 7.76 -7.97
N PHE A 101 -1.95 9.07 -8.21
CA PHE A 101 -0.77 9.93 -8.15
C PHE A 101 -1.09 11.29 -7.51
N CYS A 102 -0.07 11.95 -6.99
CA CYS A 102 -0.21 13.29 -6.42
C CYS A 102 -0.34 14.31 -7.55
N ARG A 103 -1.47 15.01 -7.62
CA ARG A 103 -1.72 16.04 -8.65
C ARG A 103 -0.79 17.25 -8.56
N ALA A 104 -0.14 17.45 -7.41
CA ALA A 104 0.74 18.60 -7.18
C ALA A 104 2.20 18.36 -7.62
N CYS A 105 2.70 17.12 -7.54
CA CYS A 105 4.11 16.81 -7.85
C CYS A 105 4.31 15.64 -8.82
N GLY A 106 3.24 14.95 -9.22
CA GLY A 106 3.30 13.81 -10.13
C GLY A 106 3.74 12.49 -9.49
N THR A 107 4.13 12.46 -8.20
CA THR A 107 4.54 11.21 -7.55
C THR A 107 3.45 10.14 -7.64
N HIS A 108 3.81 8.96 -8.13
CA HIS A 108 2.96 7.78 -8.14
C HIS A 108 2.84 7.21 -6.74
N LEU A 109 1.59 7.07 -6.28
CA LEU A 109 1.29 6.73 -4.89
C LEU A 109 1.03 5.24 -4.74
N PHE A 110 0.04 4.73 -5.48
CA PHE A 110 -0.37 3.34 -5.40
C PHE A 110 -1.18 2.94 -6.64
N TYR A 111 -1.18 1.64 -6.92
CA TYR A 111 -2.19 1.01 -7.75
C TYR A 111 -3.27 0.43 -6.84
N TYR A 112 -4.54 0.66 -7.14
CA TYR A 112 -5.68 0.14 -6.38
C TYR A 112 -6.41 -0.90 -7.23
N LEU A 113 -6.42 -2.15 -6.76
CA LEU A 113 -7.11 -3.28 -7.36
C LEU A 113 -8.52 -3.38 -6.81
N LYS A 114 -9.50 -2.91 -7.60
CA LYS A 114 -10.90 -2.76 -7.17
C LYS A 114 -11.56 -4.09 -6.75
N PRO A 115 -11.46 -5.21 -7.51
CA PRO A 115 -12.16 -6.44 -7.14
C PRO A 115 -11.70 -7.03 -5.80
N ALA A 116 -10.45 -6.78 -5.40
CA ALA A 116 -9.88 -7.30 -4.17
C ALA A 116 -9.88 -6.28 -3.02
N ASP A 117 -10.27 -5.03 -3.28
CA ASP A 117 -10.09 -3.88 -2.36
C ASP A 117 -8.64 -3.79 -1.84
N GLN A 118 -7.66 -3.87 -2.75
CA GLN A 118 -6.24 -3.94 -2.37
C GLN A 118 -5.42 -2.76 -2.89
N TYR A 119 -4.58 -2.23 -2.02
CA TYR A 119 -3.59 -1.20 -2.32
C TYR A 119 -2.21 -1.82 -2.55
N TYR A 120 -1.65 -1.54 -3.73
CA TYR A 120 -0.26 -1.80 -4.05
C TYR A 120 0.50 -0.47 -4.00
N VAL A 121 1.05 -0.15 -2.84
CA VAL A 121 1.70 1.14 -2.58
C VAL A 121 3.09 1.16 -3.20
N SER A 122 3.45 2.28 -3.83
CA SER A 122 4.79 2.49 -4.39
C SER A 122 5.85 2.30 -3.31
N ALA A 123 6.77 1.36 -3.52
CA ALA A 123 7.84 1.07 -2.56
C ALA A 123 8.73 2.30 -2.31
N ALA A 124 8.85 3.19 -3.30
CA ALA A 124 9.62 4.44 -3.21
C ALA A 124 9.07 5.44 -2.17
N LEU A 125 7.81 5.28 -1.72
CA LEU A 125 7.26 6.14 -0.66
C LEU A 125 7.64 5.66 0.74
N LEU A 126 7.67 4.34 0.95
CA LEU A 126 7.64 3.75 2.29
C LEU A 126 9.02 3.60 2.93
N GLY A 127 10.09 3.91 2.19
CA GLY A 127 11.47 3.67 2.60
C GLY A 127 11.80 2.18 2.65
N GLU A 128 13.07 1.83 2.46
CA GLU A 128 13.53 0.46 2.64
C GLU A 128 13.90 0.16 4.11
N THR A 129 13.89 -1.12 4.45
CA THR A 129 14.45 -1.66 5.68
C THR A 129 15.55 -2.64 5.33
N THR A 130 16.38 -3.03 6.30
CA THR A 130 17.40 -4.08 6.11
C THR A 130 16.80 -5.44 5.74
N GLU A 131 15.48 -5.62 5.87
CA GLU A 131 14.76 -6.85 5.54
C GLU A 131 13.99 -6.76 4.22
N SER A 132 14.03 -5.60 3.55
CA SER A 132 13.38 -5.41 2.25
C SER A 132 14.06 -6.27 1.18
N ARG A 133 13.27 -7.00 0.39
CA ARG A 133 13.76 -7.79 -0.74
C ARG A 133 12.84 -7.67 -1.95
N LEU A 134 13.41 -7.80 -3.14
CA LEU A 134 12.64 -8.06 -4.35
C LEU A 134 12.11 -9.50 -4.28
N SER A 135 10.79 -9.66 -4.18
CA SER A 135 10.16 -10.96 -3.93
C SER A 135 9.59 -11.60 -5.19
N MET A 136 9.18 -10.81 -6.18
CA MET A 136 8.50 -11.30 -7.38
C MET A 136 8.59 -10.31 -8.54
N GLN A 137 8.61 -10.83 -9.77
CA GLN A 137 8.47 -10.05 -10.99
C GLN A 137 7.30 -10.62 -11.82
N ILE A 138 6.43 -9.73 -12.30
CA ILE A 138 5.20 -10.09 -13.06
C ILE A 138 5.13 -9.37 -14.41
N TYR A 139 4.42 -9.96 -15.38
CA TYR A 139 4.39 -9.54 -16.79
C TYR A 139 5.79 -9.51 -17.43
N THR A 140 6.60 -10.53 -17.14
CA THR A 140 8.02 -10.59 -17.50
C THR A 140 8.26 -10.77 -19.01
N ASP A 141 7.29 -11.33 -19.73
CA ASP A 141 7.17 -11.35 -21.20
C ASP A 141 7.02 -9.94 -21.82
N SER A 142 6.48 -8.98 -21.07
CA SER A 142 6.41 -7.58 -21.45
C SER A 142 7.67 -6.77 -21.08
N LYS A 143 8.67 -7.38 -20.43
CA LYS A 143 9.88 -6.69 -19.95
C LYS A 143 10.78 -6.26 -21.13
N PRO A 144 11.08 -4.96 -21.30
CA PRO A 144 12.03 -4.50 -22.30
C PRO A 144 13.44 -5.05 -22.10
N ALA A 145 14.18 -5.20 -23.20
CA ALA A 145 15.53 -5.77 -23.20
C ALA A 145 16.60 -4.85 -22.57
N TYR A 146 16.32 -3.55 -22.40
CA TYR A 146 17.30 -2.57 -21.93
C TYR A 146 17.49 -2.52 -20.40
N TYR A 147 16.83 -3.40 -19.63
CA TYR A 147 17.11 -3.55 -18.19
C TYR A 147 16.87 -4.97 -17.67
N ASN A 148 17.52 -5.29 -16.55
CA ASN A 148 17.30 -6.51 -15.80
C ASN A 148 17.59 -6.30 -14.30
N PHE A 149 16.86 -7.01 -13.43
CA PHE A 149 17.20 -7.09 -12.00
C PHE A 149 18.15 -8.28 -11.76
N ALA A 150 19.10 -8.10 -10.82
CA ALA A 150 20.07 -9.14 -10.49
C ALA A 150 19.49 -10.22 -9.59
N GLU A 151 18.59 -9.84 -8.68
CA GLU A 151 17.87 -10.75 -7.78
C GLU A 151 17.11 -11.84 -8.54
N LYS A 152 17.30 -13.08 -8.09
CA LYS A 152 16.52 -14.22 -8.57
C LYS A 152 15.18 -14.26 -7.85
N THR A 153 14.10 -14.14 -8.62
CA THR A 153 12.73 -14.19 -8.10
C THR A 153 11.88 -15.12 -8.96
N PRO A 154 10.69 -15.53 -8.48
CA PRO A 154 9.64 -15.96 -9.37
C PRO A 154 9.42 -14.92 -10.47
N MET A 155 9.30 -15.40 -11.70
CA MET A 155 9.10 -14.60 -12.92
C MET A 155 7.80 -15.07 -13.55
N LEU A 156 6.76 -14.24 -13.50
CA LEU A 156 5.44 -14.58 -14.02
C LEU A 156 5.19 -13.85 -15.33
N THR A 157 4.66 -14.56 -16.32
CA THR A 157 4.19 -14.01 -17.60
C THR A 157 2.78 -13.42 -17.46
N GLU A 158 2.28 -12.76 -18.49
CA GLU A 158 0.87 -12.35 -18.53
C GLU A 158 -0.07 -13.54 -18.37
N GLN A 159 0.21 -14.66 -19.06
CA GLN A 159 -0.60 -15.87 -18.98
C GLN A 159 -0.65 -16.45 -17.56
N ASP A 160 0.49 -16.49 -16.86
CA ASP A 160 0.54 -16.95 -15.47
C ASP A 160 -0.35 -16.09 -14.56
N ILE A 161 -0.34 -14.77 -14.76
CA ILE A 161 -1.17 -13.84 -13.97
C ILE A 161 -2.65 -14.03 -14.27
N LEU A 162 -3.04 -14.14 -15.53
CA LEU A 162 -4.45 -14.33 -15.91
C LEU A 162 -5.00 -15.65 -15.34
N ALA A 163 -4.22 -16.74 -15.40
CA ALA A 163 -4.60 -18.02 -14.83
C ALA A 163 -4.86 -17.94 -13.30
N MET A 164 -4.16 -17.07 -12.57
CA MET A 164 -4.40 -16.86 -11.13
C MET A 164 -5.73 -16.17 -10.84
N PHE A 165 -6.27 -15.38 -11.79
CA PHE A 165 -7.58 -14.73 -11.66
C PHE A 165 -8.72 -15.67 -12.08
N GLU A 166 -8.50 -16.55 -13.06
CA GLU A 166 -9.50 -17.54 -13.51
C GLU A 166 -9.67 -18.70 -12.53
N ALA A 167 -8.63 -19.02 -11.75
CA ALA A 167 -8.65 -20.10 -10.77
C ALA A 167 -9.33 -19.75 -9.44
N LYS A 168 -9.96 -18.57 -9.32
CA LYS A 168 -10.66 -18.07 -8.13
C LYS A 168 -12.15 -17.91 -8.39
#